data_AF-A0A1G3AMK4-F1
#
_entry.id   AF-A0A1G3AMK4-F1
#
_cell.length_a   1.000
_cell.length_b   1.000
_cell.length_c   1.000
_cell.angle_alpha   90.00
_cell.angle_beta   90.00
_cell.angle_gamma   90.00
#
_symmetry.space_group_name_H-M   'P 1'
#
loop_
_entity.id
_entity.type
_entity.pdbx_description
1 polymer ?
#
loop_
_entity_poly.entity_id
_entity_poly.type
_entity_poly.pdbx_seq_one_letter_code
_entity_poly.pdbx_strand_id
1 'polypeptide(L)'
;MAATISGGSLGRWFEQLCRIKHTQLRSIVTDNNEALRPNQLPRQGGVYAFWWTGNYDLLTRRNRDLVLHGPGGRDVHLAIDDDWLGLATGLPVPLYVGKNADSIASRVGKHLRLKDVRMLPLGGDAKKAERPTTSCQLRGGVEHLFPDEEDTRTLILDNVGLSYVKLDDDAHAANRFYLEDLAIGLMHPPLNVDVER
;
A
#
# COMPACT_ATOMS: atom_id res chain seq x y z
N MET A 1 25.18 16.06 -3.39
CA MET A 1 25.28 16.46 -1.97
C MET A 1 25.15 15.20 -1.12
N ALA A 2 25.85 15.07 0.01
CA ALA A 2 25.74 13.89 0.86
C ALA A 2 24.36 13.83 1.55
N ALA A 3 23.77 12.64 1.66
CA ALA A 3 22.53 12.42 2.40
C ALA A 3 22.73 12.83 3.86
N THR A 4 21.90 13.76 4.35
CA THR A 4 21.94 14.22 5.74
C THR A 4 20.76 13.61 6.48
N ILE A 5 21.04 12.82 7.52
CA ILE A 5 19.99 12.21 8.36
C ILE A 5 19.55 13.27 9.37
N SER A 6 18.35 13.81 9.17
CA SER A 6 17.76 14.76 10.11
C SER A 6 16.95 13.99 11.16
N GLY A 7 17.62 13.32 12.09
CA GLY A 7 17.00 12.41 13.05
C GLY A 7 15.83 13.01 13.85
N GLY A 8 15.87 14.30 14.16
CA GLY A 8 14.77 15.01 14.85
C GLY A 8 13.50 15.21 14.01
N SER A 9 13.57 15.04 12.68
CA SER A 9 12.44 15.25 11.77
C SER A 9 11.66 13.96 11.48
N LEU A 10 12.20 12.79 11.83
CA LEU A 10 11.61 11.50 11.45
C LEU A 10 10.22 11.29 12.07
N GLY A 11 10.05 11.62 13.35
CA GLY A 11 8.74 11.57 14.02
C GLY A 11 7.72 12.50 13.39
N ARG A 12 8.11 13.73 13.05
CA ARG A 12 7.24 14.70 12.37
C ARG A 12 6.80 14.21 10.99
N TRP A 13 7.70 13.57 10.24
CA TRP A 13 7.35 12.97 8.95
C TRP A 13 6.44 11.77 9.12
N PHE A 14 6.66 10.93 10.12
CA PHE A 14 5.76 9.81 10.42
C PHE A 14 4.35 10.31 10.76
N GLU A 15 4.22 11.30 11.65
CA GLU A 15 2.94 11.95 11.94
C GLU A 15 2.27 12.51 10.67
N GLN A 16 3.05 13.13 9.79
CA GLN A 16 2.54 13.61 8.51
C GLN A 16 2.08 12.47 7.60
N LEU A 17 2.79 11.34 7.59
CA LEU A 17 2.43 10.15 6.84
C LEU A 17 1.13 9.53 7.36
N CYS A 18 0.84 9.60 8.65
CA CYS A 18 -0.43 9.13 9.22
C CYS A 18 -1.64 10.04 8.88
N ARG A 19 -1.40 11.27 8.38
CA ARG A 19 -2.48 12.18 7.97
C ARG A 19 -2.95 11.86 6.56
N ILE A 20 -4.08 11.15 6.46
CA ILE A 20 -4.74 10.84 5.19
C ILE A 20 -5.07 12.13 4.44
N LYS A 21 -4.61 12.21 3.19
CA LYS A 21 -4.80 13.37 2.31
C LYS A 21 -5.92 13.16 1.32
N HIS A 22 -6.12 11.92 0.89
CA HIS A 22 -7.23 11.50 0.07
C HIS A 22 -7.93 10.35 0.79
N THR A 23 -9.14 10.58 1.28
CA THR A 23 -9.91 9.53 1.97
C THR A 23 -10.28 8.40 1.02
N GLN A 24 -10.48 8.70 -0.26
CA GLN A 24 -10.76 7.71 -1.31
C GLN A 24 -9.91 8.02 -2.53
N LEU A 25 -9.28 6.99 -3.11
CA LEU A 25 -8.52 7.13 -4.34
C LEU A 25 -9.39 7.53 -5.54
N ARG A 26 -10.71 7.34 -5.47
CA ARG A 26 -11.65 7.87 -6.47
C ARG A 26 -11.47 9.38 -6.70
N SER A 27 -11.13 10.15 -5.66
CA SER A 27 -11.00 11.61 -5.80
C SER A 27 -9.84 12.04 -6.71
N ILE A 28 -8.87 11.15 -6.97
CA ILE A 28 -7.64 11.46 -7.72
C ILE A 28 -7.56 10.81 -9.10
N VAL A 29 -8.62 10.12 -9.54
CA VAL A 29 -8.68 9.47 -10.86
C VAL A 29 -9.65 10.18 -11.81
N THR A 30 -9.49 9.97 -13.10
CA THR A 30 -10.38 10.46 -14.14
C THR A 30 -11.78 9.87 -13.99
N ASP A 31 -12.79 10.49 -14.60
CA ASP A 31 -14.19 10.06 -14.44
C ASP A 31 -14.44 8.63 -14.97
N ASN A 32 -13.65 8.19 -15.95
CA ASN A 32 -13.66 6.81 -16.44
C ASN A 32 -12.81 5.84 -15.60
N ASN A 33 -12.18 6.29 -14.52
CA ASN A 33 -11.34 5.50 -13.60
C ASN A 33 -10.08 4.87 -14.21
N GLU A 34 -9.66 5.28 -15.41
CA GLU A 34 -8.54 4.63 -16.14
C GLU A 34 -7.19 5.34 -16.00
N ALA A 35 -7.17 6.56 -15.44
CA ALA A 35 -5.96 7.32 -15.25
C ALA A 35 -6.02 8.18 -13.98
N LEU A 36 -4.85 8.55 -13.46
CA LEU A 36 -4.77 9.59 -12.44
C LEU A 36 -5.09 10.94 -13.07
N ARG A 37 -5.87 11.76 -12.37
CA ARG A 37 -6.06 13.16 -12.75
C ARG A 37 -4.72 13.91 -12.66
N PRO A 38 -4.42 14.81 -13.61
CA PRO A 38 -3.21 15.62 -13.57
C PRO A 38 -3.10 16.41 -12.26
N ASN A 39 -1.89 16.51 -11.73
CA ASN A 39 -1.53 17.36 -10.58
C ASN A 39 -2.27 17.05 -9.27
N GLN A 40 -2.96 15.92 -9.15
CA GLN A 40 -3.57 15.49 -7.89
C GLN A 40 -2.54 14.88 -6.92
N LEU A 41 -1.46 14.30 -7.46
CA LEU A 41 -0.38 13.71 -6.67
C LEU A 41 0.97 14.41 -6.94
N PRO A 42 1.88 14.44 -5.95
CA PRO A 42 3.21 14.98 -6.13
C PRO A 42 3.98 14.27 -7.23
N ARG A 43 4.70 15.05 -8.03
CA ARG A 43 5.65 14.53 -9.03
C ARG A 43 7.08 14.38 -8.48
N GLN A 44 7.26 14.57 -7.18
CA GLN A 44 8.52 14.43 -6.45
C GLN A 44 8.63 13.06 -5.75
N GLY A 45 9.85 12.74 -5.33
CA GLY A 45 10.12 11.61 -4.44
C GLY A 45 9.50 11.74 -3.04
N GLY A 46 9.38 10.61 -2.37
CA GLY A 46 8.89 10.56 -0.99
C GLY A 46 8.42 9.19 -0.53
N VAL A 47 7.68 9.19 0.57
CA VAL A 47 7.06 8.00 1.17
C VAL A 47 5.54 8.19 1.11
N TYR A 48 4.81 7.12 0.79
CA TYR A 48 3.36 7.09 0.69
C TYR A 48 2.80 5.88 1.43
N ALA A 49 1.57 6.01 1.91
CA ALA A 49 0.85 4.91 2.55
C ALA A 49 -0.57 4.82 2.00
N PHE A 50 -1.00 3.60 1.72
CA PHE A 50 -2.37 3.25 1.38
C PHE A 50 -3.09 2.74 2.61
N TRP A 51 -4.33 3.17 2.77
CA TRP A 51 -5.14 2.93 3.96
C TRP A 51 -6.48 2.36 3.55
N TRP A 52 -7.00 1.35 4.24
CA TRP A 52 -8.41 1.02 4.16
C TRP A 52 -9.20 2.08 4.93
N THR A 53 -10.10 2.77 4.23
CA THR A 53 -10.94 3.86 4.75
C THR A 53 -12.44 3.60 4.51
N GLY A 54 -12.75 2.52 3.79
CA GLY A 54 -14.12 2.11 3.48
C GLY A 54 -14.77 1.26 4.58
N ASN A 55 -15.78 0.48 4.20
CA ASN A 55 -16.51 -0.37 5.15
C ASN A 55 -15.62 -1.51 5.67
N TYR A 56 -15.39 -1.58 6.98
CA TYR A 56 -14.58 -2.63 7.62
C TYR A 56 -15.19 -4.03 7.54
N ASP A 57 -16.52 -4.15 7.38
CA ASP A 57 -17.17 -5.45 7.18
C ASP A 57 -16.67 -6.15 5.91
N LEU A 58 -16.18 -5.37 4.94
CA LEU A 58 -15.57 -5.92 3.74
C LEU A 58 -14.22 -6.57 4.01
N LEU A 59 -13.52 -6.26 5.12
CA LEU A 59 -12.27 -6.90 5.51
C LEU A 59 -12.47 -8.13 6.41
N THR A 60 -13.63 -8.27 7.07
CA THR A 60 -13.89 -9.37 8.04
C THR A 60 -14.22 -10.71 7.40
N ARG A 61 -14.66 -10.73 6.14
CA ARG A 61 -15.16 -11.93 5.45
C ARG A 61 -14.32 -12.37 4.26
N ARG A 62 -13.00 -12.14 4.35
CA ARG A 62 -12.09 -12.20 3.19
C ARG A 62 -10.96 -13.20 3.40
N ASN A 63 -10.24 -13.49 2.33
CA ASN A 63 -9.11 -14.39 2.35
C ASN A 63 -7.98 -13.76 3.18
N ARG A 64 -7.88 -14.19 4.44
CA ARG A 64 -6.93 -13.68 5.44
C ARG A 64 -5.74 -14.60 5.62
N ASP A 65 -5.73 -15.73 4.94
CA ASP A 65 -4.61 -16.66 4.95
C ASP A 65 -3.57 -16.21 3.93
N LEU A 66 -2.32 -16.24 4.35
CA LEU A 66 -1.19 -15.86 3.54
C LEU A 66 -0.08 -16.89 3.70
N VAL A 67 0.28 -17.55 2.61
CA VAL A 67 1.43 -18.44 2.53
C VAL A 67 2.56 -17.74 1.80
N LEU A 68 3.68 -17.57 2.49
CA LEU A 68 4.90 -16.97 1.96
C LEU A 68 6.01 -18.01 1.88
N HIS A 69 6.91 -17.85 0.92
CA HIS A 69 8.13 -18.62 0.88
C HIS A 69 9.08 -18.11 1.96
N GLY A 70 9.57 -19.00 2.81
CA GLY A 70 10.55 -18.69 3.83
C GLY A 70 11.86 -19.44 3.66
N PRO A 71 12.81 -19.23 4.59
CA PRO A 71 14.17 -19.76 4.48
C PRO A 71 14.19 -21.29 4.32
N GLY A 72 15.02 -21.77 3.39
CA GLY A 72 15.15 -23.20 3.10
C GLY A 72 13.98 -23.79 2.30
N GLY A 73 13.18 -22.94 1.64
CA GLY A 73 12.04 -23.37 0.81
C GLY A 73 10.81 -23.80 1.62
N ARG A 74 10.78 -23.49 2.93
CA ARG A 74 9.63 -23.78 3.79
C ARG A 74 8.52 -22.77 3.57
N ASP A 75 7.29 -23.24 3.50
CA ASP A 75 6.11 -22.37 3.48
C ASP A 75 5.88 -21.81 4.89
N VAL A 76 5.73 -20.49 4.99
CA VAL A 76 5.37 -19.77 6.22
C VAL A 76 3.93 -19.32 6.09
N HIS A 77 3.08 -19.85 6.98
CA HIS A 77 1.66 -19.55 7.04
C HIS A 77 1.41 -18.41 8.02
N LEU A 78 0.74 -17.37 7.54
CA LEU A 78 0.34 -16.21 8.32
C LEU A 78 -1.17 -16.06 8.19
N ALA A 79 -1.83 -15.68 9.29
CA ALA A 79 -3.23 -15.31 9.30
C ALA A 79 -3.33 -13.83 9.65
N ILE A 80 -4.01 -13.05 8.80
CA ILE A 80 -4.31 -11.64 9.03
C ILE A 80 -5.57 -11.57 9.91
N ASP A 81 -5.38 -11.50 11.22
CA ASP A 81 -6.49 -11.43 12.19
C ASP A 81 -6.99 -9.99 12.43
N ASP A 82 -8.05 -9.87 13.23
CA ASP A 82 -8.69 -8.58 13.55
C ASP A 82 -7.79 -7.67 14.39
N ASP A 83 -6.91 -8.26 15.22
CA ASP A 83 -5.98 -7.52 16.06
C ASP A 83 -4.87 -6.90 15.23
N TRP A 84 -4.32 -7.64 14.26
CA TRP A 84 -3.35 -7.13 13.31
C TRP A 84 -3.95 -6.02 12.44
N LEU A 85 -5.17 -6.20 11.94
CA LEU A 85 -5.88 -5.14 11.23
C LEU A 85 -6.32 -3.99 12.13
N GLY A 86 -6.28 -4.15 13.46
CA GLY A 86 -6.70 -3.15 14.42
C GLY A 86 -8.17 -2.77 14.30
N LEU A 87 -9.05 -3.69 13.88
CA LEU A 87 -10.45 -3.36 13.55
C LEU A 87 -11.24 -2.80 14.73
N ALA A 88 -10.89 -3.20 15.95
CA ALA A 88 -11.50 -2.68 17.17
C ALA A 88 -11.29 -1.17 17.39
N THR A 89 -10.27 -0.58 16.75
CA THR A 89 -9.98 0.86 16.87
C THR A 89 -10.96 1.73 16.07
N GLY A 90 -11.62 1.17 15.04
CA GLY A 90 -12.43 1.92 14.08
C GLY A 90 -11.63 2.92 13.22
N LEU A 91 -10.30 2.96 13.36
CA LEU A 91 -9.42 3.83 12.61
C LEU A 91 -9.06 3.23 11.25
N PRO A 92 -8.68 4.05 10.26
CA PRO A 92 -8.24 3.56 8.97
C PRO A 92 -7.08 2.55 9.10
N VAL A 93 -7.19 1.43 8.38
CA VAL A 93 -6.21 0.33 8.47
C VAL A 93 -5.05 0.57 7.50
N PRO A 94 -3.80 0.63 7.95
CA PRO A 94 -2.66 0.72 7.04
C PRO A 94 -2.55 -0.56 6.21
N LEU A 95 -2.63 -0.46 4.89
CA LEU A 95 -2.56 -1.62 3.99
C LEU A 95 -1.16 -1.83 3.44
N TYR A 96 -0.53 -0.74 2.98
CA TYR A 96 0.77 -0.77 2.33
C TYR A 96 1.49 0.57 2.50
N VAL A 97 2.79 0.53 2.77
CA VAL A 97 3.70 1.67 2.78
C VAL A 97 4.76 1.45 1.71
N GLY A 98 5.10 2.51 0.96
CA GLY A 98 6.17 2.45 -0.01
C GLY A 98 6.93 3.76 -0.13
N LYS A 99 8.18 3.68 -0.60
CA LYS A 99 8.99 4.83 -1.02
C LYS A 99 9.16 4.90 -2.53
N ASN A 100 9.42 6.10 -3.03
CA ASN A 100 9.92 6.31 -4.39
C ASN A 100 10.89 7.50 -4.44
N ALA A 101 11.96 7.39 -5.22
CA ALA A 101 12.93 8.47 -5.38
C ALA A 101 12.45 9.55 -6.35
N ASP A 102 11.75 9.15 -7.42
CA ASP A 102 11.46 10.09 -8.52
C ASP A 102 10.10 10.79 -8.38
N SER A 103 9.03 10.01 -8.21
CA SER A 103 7.66 10.51 -8.35
C SER A 103 6.65 9.64 -7.63
N ILE A 104 6.03 10.17 -6.57
CA ILE A 104 4.93 9.51 -5.87
C ILE A 104 3.78 9.19 -6.84
N ALA A 105 3.39 10.15 -7.70
CA ALA A 105 2.33 9.96 -8.68
C ALA A 105 2.57 8.75 -9.60
N SER A 106 3.80 8.63 -10.15
CA SER A 106 4.17 7.51 -11.02
C SER A 106 4.09 6.17 -10.28
N ARG A 107 4.62 6.11 -9.04
CA ARG A 107 4.63 4.87 -8.26
C ARG A 107 3.22 4.46 -7.82
N VAL A 108 2.39 5.40 -7.37
CA VAL A 108 0.97 5.14 -7.07
C VAL A 108 0.24 4.62 -8.31
N GLY A 109 0.43 5.23 -9.47
CA GLY A 109 -0.17 4.75 -10.73
C GLY A 109 0.20 3.29 -11.06
N LYS A 110 1.46 2.90 -10.84
CA LYS A 110 1.94 1.51 -11.01
C LYS A 110 1.29 0.54 -10.01
N HIS A 111 1.04 0.99 -8.78
CA HIS A 111 0.29 0.19 -7.82
C HIS A 111 -1.14 -0.04 -8.29
N LEU A 112 -1.84 1.01 -8.75
CA LEU A 112 -3.27 0.92 -9.05
C LEU A 112 -3.59 0.19 -10.35
N ARG A 113 -2.72 0.29 -11.36
CA ARG A 113 -2.93 -0.25 -12.71
C ARG A 113 -4.34 0.01 -13.24
N LEU A 114 -4.72 1.29 -13.27
CA LEU A 114 -6.10 1.74 -13.51
C LEU A 114 -6.76 1.27 -14.83
N LYS A 115 -5.96 0.80 -15.79
CA LYS A 115 -6.47 0.20 -17.04
C LYS A 115 -7.02 -1.20 -16.86
N ASP A 116 -6.65 -1.88 -15.77
CA ASP A 116 -7.09 -3.23 -15.45
C ASP A 116 -8.26 -3.16 -14.44
N VAL A 117 -9.43 -3.69 -14.83
CA VAL A 117 -10.58 -3.90 -13.92
C VAL A 117 -10.22 -4.89 -12.82
N ARG A 118 -9.45 -5.92 -13.18
CA ARG A 118 -8.76 -6.89 -12.33
C ARG A 118 -7.48 -7.36 -13.01
N MET A 119 -6.43 -7.62 -12.24
CA MET A 119 -5.10 -8.00 -12.74
C MET A 119 -4.83 -9.50 -12.61
N LEU A 120 -5.24 -10.12 -11.51
CA LEU A 120 -5.07 -11.54 -11.23
C LEU A 120 -6.33 -12.33 -11.60
N PRO A 121 -6.23 -13.65 -11.87
CA PRO A 121 -7.41 -14.50 -12.06
C PRO A 121 -8.38 -14.44 -10.87
N LEU A 122 -9.66 -14.73 -11.12
CA LEU A 122 -10.64 -14.92 -10.04
C LEU A 122 -10.36 -16.21 -9.27
N GLY A 123 -10.80 -16.24 -8.01
CA GLY A 123 -10.46 -17.29 -7.07
C GLY A 123 -9.01 -17.20 -6.62
N GLY A 124 -8.59 -18.19 -5.85
CA GLY A 124 -7.25 -18.27 -5.28
C GLY A 124 -7.28 -18.84 -3.87
N ASP A 125 -6.17 -19.46 -3.49
CA ASP A 125 -5.97 -20.02 -2.15
C ASP A 125 -5.13 -19.07 -1.29
N ALA A 126 -4.61 -19.55 -0.17
CA ALA A 126 -3.71 -18.80 0.70
C ALA A 126 -2.38 -18.40 0.02
N LYS A 127 -2.02 -19.01 -1.12
CA LYS A 127 -0.83 -18.64 -1.90
C LYS A 127 -1.11 -17.44 -2.80
N LYS A 128 -0.30 -16.38 -2.66
CA LYS A 128 -0.36 -15.21 -3.55
C LYS A 128 -0.11 -15.63 -4.99
N ALA A 129 -1.02 -15.26 -5.89
CA ALA A 129 -0.81 -15.44 -7.32
C ALA A 129 0.39 -14.61 -7.83
N GLU A 130 1.02 -15.10 -8.90
CA GLU A 130 2.15 -14.41 -9.50
C GLU A 130 1.72 -13.06 -10.08
N ARG A 131 2.37 -11.99 -9.62
CA ARG A 131 2.06 -10.63 -10.05
C ARG A 131 2.79 -10.30 -11.35
N PRO A 132 2.19 -9.54 -12.27
CA PRO A 132 2.87 -9.09 -13.48
C PRO A 132 4.14 -8.27 -13.22
N THR A 133 4.20 -7.52 -12.13
CA THR A 133 5.40 -6.77 -11.73
C THR A 133 5.51 -6.70 -10.20
N THR A 134 6.71 -6.42 -9.69
CA THR A 134 6.89 -6.11 -8.25
C THR A 134 6.30 -4.75 -7.86
N SER A 135 5.93 -3.90 -8.82
CA SER A 135 5.39 -2.55 -8.54
C SER A 135 3.88 -2.52 -8.25
N CYS A 136 3.17 -3.62 -8.44
CA CYS A 136 1.72 -3.72 -8.18
C CYS A 136 1.40 -4.39 -6.82
N GLN A 137 2.24 -4.21 -5.80
CA GLN A 137 2.09 -4.93 -4.52
C GLN A 137 0.75 -4.68 -3.83
N LEU A 138 0.34 -3.41 -3.69
CA LEU A 138 -1.00 -3.06 -3.21
C LEU A 138 -2.10 -3.80 -3.98
N ARG A 139 -2.12 -3.68 -5.32
CA ARG A 139 -3.19 -4.25 -6.15
C ARG A 139 -3.27 -5.76 -6.03
N GLY A 140 -2.13 -6.45 -6.15
CA GLY A 140 -2.08 -7.89 -5.96
C GLY A 140 -2.44 -8.31 -4.54
N GLY A 141 -2.10 -7.50 -3.54
CA GLY A 141 -2.49 -7.73 -2.15
C GLY A 141 -3.99 -7.60 -1.93
N VAL A 142 -4.64 -6.58 -2.49
CA VAL A 142 -6.10 -6.44 -2.43
C VAL A 142 -6.78 -7.56 -3.21
N GLU A 143 -6.32 -7.90 -4.41
CA GLU A 143 -6.90 -9.02 -5.17
C GLU A 143 -6.73 -10.38 -4.47
N HIS A 144 -5.67 -10.55 -3.67
CA HIS A 144 -5.51 -11.71 -2.78
C HIS A 144 -6.57 -11.73 -1.67
N LEU A 145 -6.79 -10.60 -1.00
CA LEU A 145 -7.83 -10.47 0.04
C LEU A 145 -9.24 -10.70 -0.56
N PHE A 146 -9.46 -10.25 -1.79
CA PHE A 146 -10.74 -10.30 -2.49
C PHE A 146 -10.64 -11.19 -3.76
N PRO A 147 -10.49 -12.52 -3.60
CA PRO A 147 -10.24 -13.42 -4.72
C PRO A 147 -11.42 -13.50 -5.70
N ASP A 148 -12.65 -13.34 -5.19
CA ASP A 148 -13.88 -13.45 -5.99
C ASP A 148 -14.42 -12.12 -6.48
N GLU A 149 -13.76 -11.00 -6.18
CA GLU A 149 -14.20 -9.68 -6.62
C GLU A 149 -13.81 -9.44 -8.09
N GLU A 150 -14.78 -9.26 -8.97
CA GLU A 150 -14.53 -9.02 -10.39
C GLU A 150 -13.98 -7.63 -10.67
N ASP A 151 -14.47 -6.59 -9.97
CA ASP A 151 -14.04 -5.20 -10.17
C ASP A 151 -13.24 -4.68 -8.96
N THR A 152 -12.03 -5.21 -8.81
CA THR A 152 -11.10 -4.77 -7.77
C THR A 152 -10.58 -3.35 -8.00
N ARG A 153 -10.71 -2.81 -9.22
CA ARG A 153 -10.39 -1.40 -9.49
C ARG A 153 -11.36 -0.50 -8.74
N THR A 154 -12.66 -0.71 -8.92
CA THR A 154 -13.70 0.05 -8.22
C THR A 154 -13.59 -0.14 -6.71
N LEU A 155 -13.41 -1.38 -6.24
CA LEU A 155 -13.21 -1.68 -4.81
C LEU A 155 -12.10 -0.82 -4.19
N ILE A 156 -10.92 -0.77 -4.83
CA ILE A 156 -9.78 0.01 -4.35
C ILE A 156 -10.10 1.51 -4.38
N LEU A 157 -10.70 2.00 -5.46
CA LEU A 157 -10.99 3.42 -5.60
C LEU A 157 -11.95 3.93 -4.52
N ASP A 158 -12.90 3.10 -4.10
CA ASP A 158 -13.94 3.45 -3.13
C ASP A 158 -13.54 3.26 -1.68
N ASN A 159 -12.65 2.31 -1.39
CA ASN A 159 -12.37 1.88 -0.03
C ASN A 159 -10.93 2.12 0.42
N VAL A 160 -10.05 2.58 -0.48
CA VAL A 160 -8.65 2.86 -0.14
C VAL A 160 -8.39 4.36 -0.19
N GLY A 161 -7.81 4.88 0.88
CA GLY A 161 -7.26 6.22 0.99
C GLY A 161 -5.75 6.26 0.80
N LEU A 162 -5.21 7.47 0.69
CA LEU A 162 -3.79 7.74 0.46
C LEU A 162 -3.29 8.89 1.33
N SER A 163 -2.09 8.70 1.87
CA SER A 163 -1.27 9.75 2.47
C SER A 163 0.14 9.72 1.90
N TYR A 164 0.88 10.82 2.07
CA TYR A 164 2.27 10.90 1.64
C TYR A 164 3.05 12.03 2.30
N VAL A 165 4.37 11.84 2.33
CA VAL A 165 5.37 12.84 2.71
C VAL A 165 6.30 13.03 1.53
N LYS A 166 6.42 14.28 1.07
CA LYS A 166 7.38 14.65 0.04
C LYS A 166 8.76 14.72 0.68
N LEU A 167 9.67 13.93 0.15
CA LEU A 167 11.08 13.88 0.53
C LEU A 167 11.81 13.73 -0.79
N ASP A 168 11.94 14.84 -1.52
CA ASP A 168 12.60 14.87 -2.82
C ASP A 168 14.12 14.85 -2.65
N ASP A 169 14.88 14.72 -3.74
CA ASP A 169 16.35 14.83 -3.76
C ASP A 169 17.18 13.69 -3.10
N ASP A 170 18.49 13.73 -3.36
CA ASP A 170 19.48 12.78 -2.81
C ASP A 170 19.73 13.00 -1.31
N ALA A 171 19.57 14.24 -0.83
CA ALA A 171 19.79 14.57 0.58
C ALA A 171 18.78 13.81 1.47
N HIS A 172 17.58 13.54 0.94
CA HIS A 172 16.56 12.76 1.61
C HIS A 172 16.53 11.26 1.25
N ALA A 173 17.48 10.74 0.46
CA ALA A 173 17.50 9.31 0.11
C ALA A 173 17.51 8.40 1.35
N ALA A 174 18.39 8.70 2.31
CA ALA A 174 18.44 7.98 3.59
C ALA A 174 17.16 8.19 4.42
N ASN A 175 16.62 9.41 4.43
CA ASN A 175 15.41 9.73 5.19
C ASN A 175 14.17 8.98 4.66
N ARG A 176 14.04 8.80 3.33
CA ARG A 176 12.98 7.96 2.73
C ARG A 176 13.10 6.51 3.17
N PHE A 177 14.32 5.99 3.25
CA PHE A 177 14.59 4.63 3.72
C PHE A 177 14.14 4.46 5.18
N TYR A 178 14.65 5.29 6.10
CA TYR A 178 14.30 5.16 7.52
C TYR A 178 12.83 5.43 7.81
N LEU A 179 12.18 6.34 7.08
CA LEU A 179 10.76 6.61 7.28
C LEU A 179 9.88 5.45 6.81
N GLU A 180 10.22 4.81 5.69
CA GLU A 180 9.50 3.62 5.23
C GLU A 180 9.64 2.47 6.24
N ASP A 181 10.86 2.18 6.70
CA ASP A 181 11.11 1.11 7.66
C ASP A 181 10.42 1.37 9.00
N LEU A 182 10.50 2.61 9.52
CA LEU A 182 9.78 3.00 10.74
C LEU A 182 8.27 2.83 10.57
N ALA A 183 7.74 3.26 9.43
CA ALA A 183 6.32 3.17 9.14
C ALA A 183 5.85 1.72 9.03
N ILE A 184 6.61 0.85 8.38
CA ILE A 184 6.31 -0.59 8.31
C ILE A 184 6.38 -1.22 9.71
N GLY A 185 7.42 -0.90 10.49
CA GLY A 185 7.61 -1.46 11.83
C GLY A 185 6.62 -0.97 12.89
N LEU A 186 6.03 0.22 12.74
CA LEU A 186 5.02 0.72 13.68
C LEU A 186 3.59 0.41 13.25
N MET A 187 3.31 0.47 11.96
CA MET A 187 1.94 0.33 11.43
C MET A 187 1.60 -1.11 11.03
N HIS A 188 2.60 -1.99 10.91
CA HIS A 188 2.46 -3.38 10.49
C HIS A 188 1.52 -3.61 9.29
N PRO A 189 1.67 -2.89 8.16
CA PRO A 189 0.80 -3.05 7.01
C PRO A 189 0.89 -4.47 6.43
N PRO A 190 -0.23 -5.23 6.33
CA PRO A 190 -0.19 -6.66 5.96
C PRO A 190 0.29 -6.90 4.54
N LEU A 191 0.15 -5.92 3.63
CA LEU A 191 0.57 -6.06 2.24
C LEU A 191 2.05 -5.72 2.01
N ASN A 192 2.77 -5.25 3.04
CA ASN A 192 4.23 -5.12 3.02
C ASN A 192 4.95 -6.41 3.40
N VAL A 193 4.26 -7.36 4.04
CA VAL A 193 4.91 -8.55 4.57
C VAL A 193 5.53 -9.35 3.44
N ASP A 194 6.84 -9.53 3.58
CA ASP A 194 7.68 -10.40 2.79
C ASP A 194 8.52 -11.20 3.80
N VAL A 195 8.48 -12.52 3.73
CA VAL A 195 9.37 -13.36 4.51
C VAL A 195 10.59 -13.53 3.62
N GLU A 196 11.77 -13.16 4.13
CA GLU A 196 13.03 -13.21 3.39
C GLU A 196 13.16 -14.51 2.56
N ARG A 197 13.54 -14.36 1.29
CA ARG A 197 13.77 -15.46 0.35
C ARG A 197 15.07 -16.20 0.64
#